data_AF-A0A955Z9B9-F1
#
_entry.id   AF-A0A955Z9B9-F1
#
_cell.length_a   1.000
_cell.length_b   1.000
_cell.length_c   1.000
_cell.angle_alpha   90.00
_cell.angle_beta   90.00
_cell.angle_gamma   90.00
#
_symmetry.space_group_name_H-M   'P 1'
#
loop_
_entity.id
_entity.type
_entity.pdbx_description
1 polymer ?
#
loop_
_entity_poly.entity_id
_entity_poly.type
_entity_poly.pdbx_seq_one_letter_code
_entity_poly.pdbx_strand_id
1 'polypeptide(L)'
;MADRVDFYFRQRVTEAELDLAFALLEKADRDLAADLNIYGIVSGAVPAPHSPVPDLTVDLTAPGRAYDNLGQRMFFGTGQTVDCAVDLVGIPTDVATVGNERWLGIFLRFKRQLSDPRTDGNSQQVFFRRDESFELVVRQAPEGAIGVAPKPALQADELLLCDVRRRPGQTQILVADLDTSRRQAFIFAQGTSVAVTTGTWSILQPLAATVQAAFDEADAELRDHFTAVARRHAATAIDYAPHGFVGAGNVQAAVDELIDDLATGAVGSSGASRVGVDAAAGAPNALPAGSVKNQLAQLLGFLNTHVSAPTGAHNAAAIAATPHNNVAGTNVQAQLQEIVTDLVATGAASPGAGLVGVDAIAGAPTAITAGTLRAALVTLLGGLNGHVNQA
;
A
#
# COMPACT_ATOMS: atom_id res chain seq x y z
N MET A 1 47.28 -22.36 8.74
CA MET A 1 47.85 -23.55 8.04
C MET A 1 48.47 -24.44 9.10
N ALA A 2 48.32 -25.76 9.03
CA ALA A 2 48.89 -26.68 10.03
C ALA A 2 50.36 -27.00 9.72
N ASP A 3 51.27 -26.73 10.65
CA ASP A 3 52.66 -27.19 10.58
C ASP A 3 52.69 -28.71 10.76
N ARG A 4 53.35 -29.43 9.84
CA ARG A 4 53.35 -30.90 9.80
C ARG A 4 54.73 -31.46 10.12
N VAL A 5 54.75 -32.61 10.79
CA VAL A 5 55.93 -33.46 10.97
C VAL A 5 55.74 -34.76 10.20
N ASP A 6 56.74 -35.13 9.40
CA ASP A 6 56.72 -36.38 8.65
C ASP A 6 57.47 -37.47 9.41
N PHE A 7 56.81 -38.61 9.64
CA PHE A 7 57.47 -39.80 10.16
C PHE A 7 58.00 -40.66 9.01
N TYR A 8 59.21 -41.17 9.13
CA TYR A 8 59.85 -41.97 8.08
C TYR A 8 59.94 -43.46 8.43
N PHE A 9 60.12 -44.28 7.39
CA PHE A 9 60.13 -45.74 7.52
C PHE A 9 61.20 -46.21 8.52
N ARG A 10 60.77 -47.01 9.51
CA ARG A 10 61.59 -47.56 10.60
C ARG A 10 62.19 -46.54 11.57
N GLN A 11 61.65 -45.32 11.64
CA GLN A 11 61.98 -44.39 12.72
C GLN A 11 61.54 -44.94 14.08
N ARG A 12 62.39 -44.79 15.11
CA ARG A 12 61.96 -44.89 16.50
C ARG A 12 61.58 -43.49 16.96
N VAL A 13 60.33 -43.32 17.39
CA VAL A 13 59.80 -42.00 17.77
C VAL A 13 60.01 -41.79 19.27
N THR A 14 60.57 -40.66 19.63
CA THR A 14 60.70 -40.19 21.01
C THR A 14 59.40 -39.58 21.50
N GLU A 15 59.23 -39.50 22.82
CA GLU A 15 58.10 -38.78 23.44
C GLU A 15 57.97 -37.37 22.89
N ALA A 16 59.08 -36.62 22.83
CA ALA A 16 59.09 -35.25 22.33
C ALA A 16 58.64 -35.11 20.87
N GLU A 17 58.95 -36.07 20.00
CA GLU A 17 58.52 -36.07 18.60
C GLU A 17 57.01 -36.32 18.45
N LEU A 18 56.44 -37.22 19.25
CA LEU A 18 54.98 -37.44 19.27
C LEU A 18 54.25 -36.25 19.89
N ASP A 19 54.73 -35.74 21.02
CA ASP A 19 54.15 -34.57 21.69
C ASP A 19 54.17 -33.34 20.77
N LEU A 20 55.25 -33.14 20.01
CA LEU A 20 55.32 -32.09 19.00
C LEU A 20 54.25 -32.27 17.93
N ALA A 21 54.07 -33.48 17.39
CA ALA A 21 53.07 -33.75 16.37
C ALA A 21 51.64 -33.38 16.84
N PHE A 22 51.28 -33.77 18.06
CA PHE A 22 49.97 -33.44 18.63
C PHE A 22 49.85 -31.96 19.01
N ALA A 23 50.91 -31.35 19.52
CA ALA A 23 50.92 -29.92 19.83
C ALA A 23 50.72 -29.05 18.57
N LEU A 24 51.32 -29.42 17.44
CA LEU A 24 51.13 -28.73 16.17
C LEU A 24 49.72 -28.92 15.60
N LEU A 25 49.15 -30.11 15.75
CA LEU A 25 47.75 -30.37 15.36
C LEU A 25 46.78 -29.51 16.17
N GLU A 26 46.91 -29.53 17.50
CA GLU A 26 46.08 -28.71 18.39
C GLU A 26 46.28 -27.22 18.14
N LYS A 27 47.50 -26.77 17.86
CA LYS A 27 47.77 -25.39 17.45
C LYS A 27 47.02 -25.03 16.17
N ALA A 28 46.99 -25.91 15.17
CA ALA A 28 46.28 -25.64 13.92
C ALA A 28 44.76 -25.48 14.13
N ASP A 29 44.17 -26.29 15.01
CA ASP A 29 42.74 -26.20 15.36
C ASP A 29 42.44 -24.88 16.10
N ARG A 30 43.33 -24.47 17.01
CA ARG A 30 43.24 -23.19 17.72
C ARG A 30 43.44 -21.99 16.79
N ASP A 31 44.42 -22.06 15.89
CA ASP A 31 44.66 -21.04 14.87
C ASP A 31 43.42 -20.87 13.99
N LEU A 32 42.72 -21.96 13.61
CA LEU A 32 41.46 -21.86 12.88
C LEU A 32 40.39 -21.10 13.69
N ALA A 33 40.24 -21.40 14.98
CA ALA A 33 39.30 -20.68 15.83
C ALA A 33 39.68 -19.18 15.94
N ALA A 34 40.96 -18.88 16.13
CA ALA A 34 41.47 -17.51 16.21
C ALA A 34 41.34 -16.74 14.88
N ASP A 35 41.64 -17.36 13.74
CA ASP A 35 41.54 -16.79 12.39
C ASP A 35 40.07 -16.45 12.04
N LEU A 36 39.12 -17.27 12.50
CA LEU A 36 37.69 -17.03 12.39
C LEU A 36 37.17 -16.02 13.44
N ASN A 37 38.07 -15.48 14.26
CA ASN A 37 37.76 -14.56 15.37
C ASN A 37 36.71 -15.16 16.34
N ILE A 38 36.79 -16.47 16.57
CA ILE A 38 35.94 -17.18 17.51
C ILE A 38 36.43 -16.85 18.94
N TYR A 39 35.89 -15.78 19.52
CA TYR A 39 36.30 -15.24 20.81
C TYR A 39 35.11 -14.87 21.70
N GLY A 40 35.18 -15.24 22.99
CA GLY A 40 34.20 -14.87 24.01
C GLY A 40 33.32 -16.03 24.49
N ILE A 41 32.36 -15.71 25.36
CA ILE A 41 31.44 -16.67 25.96
C ILE A 41 30.29 -17.00 25.00
N VAL A 42 30.32 -18.19 24.42
CA VAL A 42 29.38 -18.68 23.40
C VAL A 42 28.02 -19.01 24.01
N SER A 43 28.00 -19.68 25.16
CA SER A 43 26.77 -20.07 25.85
C SER A 43 26.99 -20.30 27.33
N GLY A 44 25.93 -20.17 28.14
CA GLY A 44 25.98 -20.39 29.59
C GLY A 44 26.87 -19.38 30.30
N ALA A 45 27.40 -19.78 31.47
CA ALA A 45 28.17 -18.91 32.36
C ALA A 45 27.46 -17.58 32.66
N VAL A 46 26.12 -17.63 32.79
CA VAL A 46 25.33 -16.46 33.18
C VAL A 46 25.37 -16.37 34.69
N PRO A 47 25.85 -15.26 35.26
CA PRO A 47 25.96 -15.09 36.70
C PRO A 47 24.61 -14.78 37.34
N ALA A 48 24.36 -15.38 38.49
CA ALA A 48 23.22 -15.10 39.36
C ALA A 48 23.67 -15.16 40.83
N PRO A 49 22.99 -14.45 41.75
CA PRO A 49 23.21 -14.63 43.18
C PRO A 49 23.01 -16.08 43.59
N HIS A 50 23.79 -16.55 44.56
CA HIS A 50 23.63 -17.90 45.07
C HIS A 50 22.24 -18.10 45.70
N SER A 51 21.64 -19.27 45.43
CA SER A 51 20.30 -19.63 45.88
C SER A 51 20.23 -21.12 46.20
N PRO A 52 19.48 -21.55 47.23
CA PRO A 52 18.51 -20.77 48.02
C PRO A 52 19.08 -20.08 49.26
N VAL A 53 20.34 -20.28 49.60
CA VAL A 53 20.99 -19.65 50.77
C VAL A 53 21.95 -18.57 50.26
N PRO A 54 21.56 -17.29 50.27
CA PRO A 54 22.45 -16.23 49.79
C PRO A 54 23.70 -16.13 50.66
N ASP A 55 24.85 -16.03 50.01
CA ASP A 55 26.15 -15.83 50.63
C ASP A 55 27.06 -15.03 49.67
N LEU A 56 28.36 -15.01 49.93
CA LEU A 56 29.35 -14.31 49.11
C LEU A 56 29.75 -15.08 47.86
N THR A 57 28.88 -15.96 47.35
CA THR A 57 29.13 -16.71 46.12
C THR A 57 28.19 -16.31 44.97
N VAL A 58 28.63 -16.59 43.75
CA VAL A 58 27.89 -16.34 42.51
C VAL A 58 27.73 -17.65 41.74
N ASP A 59 26.50 -17.98 41.39
CA ASP A 59 26.19 -19.15 40.57
C ASP A 59 26.29 -18.82 39.08
N LEU A 60 26.88 -19.73 38.32
CA LEU A 60 27.04 -19.66 36.88
C LEU A 60 26.22 -20.76 36.21
N THR A 61 25.36 -20.37 35.25
CA THR A 61 24.54 -21.33 34.52
C THR A 61 25.38 -22.27 33.64
N ALA A 62 24.92 -23.51 33.50
CA ALA A 62 25.50 -24.52 32.62
C ALA A 62 24.57 -24.90 31.46
N PRO A 63 25.10 -25.48 30.36
CA PRO A 63 26.53 -25.68 30.09
C PRO A 63 27.23 -24.37 29.70
N GLY A 64 28.42 -24.13 30.27
CA GLY A 64 29.29 -23.03 29.90
C GLY A 64 30.19 -23.42 28.73
N ARG A 65 30.24 -22.59 27.68
CA ARG A 65 31.14 -22.74 26.53
C ARG A 65 31.74 -21.39 26.18
N ALA A 66 33.05 -21.35 26.02
CA ALA A 66 33.76 -20.13 25.63
C ALA A 66 35.06 -20.44 24.90
N TYR A 67 35.58 -19.44 24.20
CA TYR A 67 36.89 -19.45 23.55
C TYR A 67 37.68 -18.21 23.94
N ASP A 68 38.94 -18.39 24.33
CA ASP A 68 39.85 -17.26 24.56
C ASP A 68 40.40 -16.69 23.23
N ASN A 69 41.23 -15.65 23.33
CA ASN A 69 41.85 -14.98 22.18
C ASN A 69 42.85 -15.87 21.41
N LEU A 70 43.27 -16.98 22.00
CA LEU A 70 44.18 -17.96 21.40
C LEU A 70 43.41 -19.17 20.83
N GLY A 71 42.07 -19.10 20.76
CA GLY A 71 41.23 -20.18 20.24
C GLY A 71 41.12 -21.40 21.17
N GLN A 72 41.53 -21.28 22.43
CA GLN A 72 41.45 -22.37 23.40
C GLN A 72 40.03 -22.52 23.91
N ARG A 73 39.51 -23.74 23.89
CA ARG A 73 38.14 -24.01 24.30
C ARG A 73 38.03 -24.23 25.80
N MET A 74 37.07 -23.55 26.41
CA MET A 74 36.68 -23.74 27.80
C MET A 74 35.26 -24.32 27.86
N PHE A 75 35.08 -25.39 28.63
CA PHE A 75 33.78 -26.05 28.79
C PHE A 75 33.55 -26.51 30.21
N PHE A 76 32.34 -26.27 30.73
CA PHE A 76 31.84 -26.91 31.94
C PHE A 76 30.40 -27.39 31.74
N GLY A 77 30.15 -28.64 32.11
CA GLY A 77 28.86 -29.30 31.91
C GLY A 77 27.83 -29.04 33.00
N THR A 78 28.27 -28.70 34.21
CA THR A 78 27.42 -28.46 35.40
C THR A 78 27.59 -27.03 35.89
N GLY A 79 26.56 -26.51 36.57
CA GLY A 79 26.61 -25.17 37.17
C GLY A 79 27.83 -25.03 38.08
N GLN A 80 28.37 -23.82 38.14
CA GLN A 80 29.55 -23.51 38.96
C GLN A 80 29.16 -22.49 40.00
N THR A 81 29.71 -22.61 41.20
CA THR A 81 29.55 -21.63 42.28
C THR A 81 30.91 -21.02 42.56
N VAL A 82 31.01 -19.70 42.41
CA VAL A 82 32.27 -18.96 42.55
C VAL A 82 32.29 -18.23 43.88
N ASP A 83 33.24 -18.58 44.74
CA ASP A 83 33.49 -17.84 45.97
C ASP A 83 34.12 -16.48 45.68
N CYS A 84 33.45 -15.42 46.11
CA CYS A 84 33.93 -14.05 45.97
C CYS A 84 34.45 -13.47 47.29
N ALA A 85 34.56 -14.24 48.38
CA ALA A 85 35.11 -13.79 49.66
C ALA A 85 36.63 -13.56 49.62
N VAL A 86 37.33 -14.27 48.75
CA VAL A 86 38.76 -14.12 48.49
C VAL A 86 39.03 -13.96 47.00
N ASP A 87 40.14 -13.34 46.64
CA ASP A 87 40.62 -13.32 45.26
C ASP A 87 41.46 -14.57 44.92
N LEU A 88 41.98 -14.65 43.69
CA LEU A 88 42.80 -15.75 43.18
C LEU A 88 44.00 -16.12 44.07
N VAL A 89 44.57 -15.15 44.78
CA VAL A 89 45.76 -15.36 45.63
C VAL A 89 45.39 -15.53 47.11
N GLY A 90 44.10 -15.61 47.42
CA GLY A 90 43.58 -15.83 48.77
C GLY A 90 43.47 -14.56 49.62
N ILE A 91 43.57 -13.37 49.03
CA ILE A 91 43.42 -12.12 49.77
C ILE A 91 41.92 -11.83 49.94
N PRO A 92 41.45 -11.51 51.16
CA PRO A 92 40.06 -11.13 51.40
C PRO A 92 39.61 -9.97 50.52
N THR A 93 38.38 -10.06 50.00
CA THR A 93 37.77 -9.04 49.13
C THR A 93 36.93 -8.02 49.90
N ASP A 94 37.02 -8.03 51.23
CA ASP A 94 36.29 -7.13 52.11
C ASP A 94 36.62 -5.66 51.80
N VAL A 95 35.61 -4.82 52.02
CA VAL A 95 35.74 -3.35 51.95
C VAL A 95 35.84 -2.84 53.36
N ALA A 96 36.99 -2.26 53.70
CA ALA A 96 37.30 -1.89 55.08
C ALA A 96 36.70 -0.52 55.46
N THR A 97 36.61 0.41 54.51
CA THR A 97 36.20 1.79 54.80
C THR A 97 34.71 1.99 54.54
N VAL A 98 33.99 2.51 55.53
CA VAL A 98 32.59 2.93 55.36
C VAL A 98 32.51 4.05 54.31
N GLY A 99 31.59 3.93 53.35
CA GLY A 99 31.44 4.88 52.24
C GLY A 99 32.27 4.55 51.00
N ASN A 100 33.08 3.49 51.05
CA ASN A 100 33.79 2.95 49.90
C ASN A 100 33.09 1.71 49.32
N GLU A 101 33.59 1.29 48.16
CA GLU A 101 33.26 0.04 47.50
C GLU A 101 34.50 -0.55 46.82
N ARG A 102 34.38 -1.81 46.43
CA ARG A 102 35.38 -2.53 45.64
C ARG A 102 34.70 -3.30 44.54
N TRP A 103 35.30 -3.34 43.36
CA TRP A 103 34.84 -4.18 42.27
C TRP A 103 35.72 -5.42 42.15
N LEU A 104 35.06 -6.57 42.05
CA LEU A 104 35.65 -7.85 41.70
C LEU A 104 35.30 -8.19 40.27
N GLY A 105 36.14 -8.97 39.61
CA GLY A 105 35.89 -9.50 38.28
C GLY A 105 35.96 -11.02 38.38
N ILE A 106 34.89 -11.68 37.94
CA ILE A 106 34.87 -13.13 37.76
C ILE A 106 35.30 -13.41 36.33
N PHE A 107 36.46 -14.04 36.18
CA PHE A 107 37.05 -14.41 34.90
C PHE A 107 36.99 -15.91 34.70
N LEU A 108 36.82 -16.31 33.44
CA LEU A 108 36.97 -17.69 32.97
C LEU A 108 38.27 -17.77 32.18
N ARG A 109 39.19 -18.65 32.58
CA ARG A 109 40.46 -18.88 31.88
C ARG A 109 40.65 -20.33 31.49
N PHE A 110 41.40 -20.55 30.42
CA PHE A 110 41.74 -21.90 30.00
C PHE A 110 42.67 -22.57 31.02
N LYS A 111 42.45 -23.85 31.24
CA LYS A 111 43.33 -24.70 32.04
C LYS A 111 43.37 -26.08 31.42
N ARG A 112 44.48 -26.79 31.61
CA ARG A 112 44.51 -28.24 31.34
C ARG A 112 44.26 -29.01 32.62
N GLN A 113 43.33 -29.96 32.56
CA GLN A 113 43.16 -30.94 33.61
C GLN A 113 44.15 -32.08 33.39
N LEU A 114 45.16 -32.14 34.24
CA LEU A 114 46.14 -33.22 34.24
C LEU A 114 45.57 -34.39 35.07
N SER A 115 45.46 -35.57 34.47
CA SER A 115 44.96 -36.77 35.14
C SER A 115 45.71 -38.02 34.67
N ASP A 116 45.45 -39.16 35.35
CA ASP A 116 46.14 -40.44 35.10
C ASP A 116 47.66 -40.33 35.31
N PRO A 117 48.12 -40.15 36.58
CA PRO A 117 49.55 -40.10 36.90
C PRO A 117 50.19 -41.47 36.69
N ARG A 118 51.29 -41.51 35.94
CA ARG A 118 52.07 -42.71 35.65
C ARG A 118 53.56 -42.43 35.88
N THR A 119 54.32 -43.47 36.20
CA THR A 119 55.79 -43.38 36.26
C THR A 119 56.38 -43.73 34.90
N ASP A 120 57.16 -42.82 34.34
CA ASP A 120 57.81 -43.00 33.04
C ASP A 120 59.11 -43.83 33.14
N GLY A 121 59.79 -44.02 32.00
CA GLY A 121 61.08 -44.74 31.94
C GLY A 121 62.24 -44.04 32.65
N ASN A 122 62.09 -42.76 33.03
CA ASN A 122 63.07 -41.98 33.78
C ASN A 122 62.75 -41.94 35.29
N SER A 123 61.79 -42.74 35.76
CA SER A 123 61.29 -42.73 37.15
C SER A 123 60.68 -41.39 37.56
N GLN A 124 60.20 -40.60 36.60
CA GLN A 124 59.45 -39.37 36.84
C GLN A 124 57.95 -39.64 36.78
N GLN A 125 57.18 -38.90 37.57
CA GLN A 125 55.73 -38.92 37.47
C GLN A 125 55.29 -38.01 36.31
N VAL A 126 54.55 -38.56 35.36
CA VAL A 126 53.95 -37.87 34.23
C VAL A 126 52.43 -38.06 34.23
N PHE A 127 51.68 -37.09 33.73
CA PHE A 127 50.21 -37.20 33.60
C PHE A 127 49.86 -37.60 32.17
N PHE A 128 49.32 -38.81 32.02
CA PHE A 128 49.03 -39.38 30.70
C PHE A 128 47.87 -38.69 29.99
N ARG A 129 46.91 -38.11 30.73
CA ARG A 129 45.78 -37.37 30.14
C ARG A 129 45.88 -35.87 30.46
N ARG A 130 45.68 -35.05 29.44
CA ARG A 130 45.75 -33.58 29.48
C ARG A 130 44.52 -33.01 28.78
N ASP A 131 43.38 -33.05 29.45
CA ASP A 131 42.11 -32.64 28.85
C ASP A 131 41.94 -31.12 28.90
N GLU A 132 41.32 -30.55 27.87
CA GLU A 132 40.88 -29.15 27.87
C GLU A 132 39.89 -28.93 29.01
N SER A 133 40.13 -27.89 29.80
CA SER A 133 39.37 -27.56 30.99
C SER A 133 39.33 -26.05 31.18
N PHE A 134 38.89 -25.63 32.35
CA PHE A 134 38.68 -24.23 32.69
C PHE A 134 39.09 -23.96 34.13
N GLU A 135 39.23 -22.69 34.46
CA GLU A 135 39.36 -22.22 35.83
C GLU A 135 38.61 -20.91 35.99
N LEU A 136 37.90 -20.79 37.10
CA LEU A 136 37.22 -19.57 37.50
C LEU A 136 38.13 -18.78 38.42
N VAL A 137 38.33 -17.52 38.08
CA VAL A 137 39.31 -16.65 38.72
C VAL A 137 38.60 -15.40 39.22
N VAL A 138 38.74 -15.11 40.50
CA VAL A 138 38.26 -13.84 41.08
C VAL A 138 39.44 -12.89 41.20
N ARG A 139 39.32 -11.69 40.62
CA ARG A 139 40.31 -10.62 40.76
C ARG A 139 39.67 -9.41 41.40
N GLN A 140 40.39 -8.77 42.30
CA GLN A 140 39.94 -7.53 42.94
C GLN A 140 40.69 -6.31 42.42
N ALA A 141 39.95 -5.21 42.23
CA ALA A 141 40.52 -3.88 42.04
C ALA A 141 40.72 -3.18 43.39
N PRO A 142 41.47 -2.07 43.44
CA PRO A 142 41.57 -1.25 44.64
C PRO A 142 40.20 -0.77 45.14
N GLU A 143 40.09 -0.63 46.46
CA GLU A 143 38.95 0.03 47.10
C GLU A 143 38.93 1.53 46.76
N GLY A 144 37.74 2.12 46.59
CA GLY A 144 37.56 3.55 46.38
C GLY A 144 36.17 4.04 46.80
N ALA A 145 35.93 5.35 46.76
CA ALA A 145 34.62 5.90 47.10
C ALA A 145 33.50 5.31 46.22
N ILE A 146 32.30 5.17 46.78
CA ILE A 146 31.12 4.66 46.06
C ILE A 146 30.93 5.42 44.73
N GLY A 147 30.83 4.68 43.62
CA GLY A 147 30.66 5.23 42.27
C GLY A 147 31.97 5.69 41.60
N VAL A 148 33.10 5.62 42.30
CA VAL A 148 34.42 6.04 41.80
C VAL A 148 35.43 4.89 41.80
N ALA A 149 35.21 3.84 42.60
CA ALA A 149 36.12 2.69 42.67
C ALA A 149 36.36 2.08 41.28
N PRO A 150 37.62 1.82 40.89
CA PRO A 150 37.93 1.24 39.59
C PRO A 150 37.44 -0.20 39.50
N LYS A 151 37.10 -0.63 38.30
CA LYS A 151 36.84 -2.04 38.00
C LYS A 151 38.13 -2.79 37.65
N PRO A 152 38.21 -4.11 37.86
CA PRO A 152 39.36 -4.90 37.44
C PRO A 152 39.63 -4.77 35.94
N ALA A 153 40.91 -4.62 35.60
CA ALA A 153 41.37 -4.60 34.23
C ALA A 153 41.08 -5.93 33.53
N LEU A 154 40.65 -5.87 32.28
CA LEU A 154 40.49 -7.05 31.44
C LEU A 154 41.86 -7.71 31.25
N GLN A 155 41.89 -9.04 31.31
CA GLN A 155 43.09 -9.82 31.04
C GLN A 155 43.06 -10.30 29.59
N ALA A 156 44.21 -10.42 28.95
CA ALA A 156 44.29 -10.89 27.56
C ALA A 156 43.81 -12.35 27.44
N ASP A 157 44.22 -13.19 28.38
CA ASP A 157 44.03 -14.65 28.35
C ASP A 157 42.89 -15.13 29.26
N GLU A 158 42.04 -14.21 29.74
CA GLU A 158 40.89 -14.54 30.59
C GLU A 158 39.64 -13.77 30.14
N LEU A 159 38.48 -14.42 30.15
CA LEU A 159 37.21 -13.83 29.74
C LEU A 159 36.42 -13.35 30.95
N LEU A 160 36.09 -12.07 31.00
CA LEU A 160 35.23 -11.49 32.03
C LEU A 160 33.79 -12.00 31.88
N LEU A 161 33.30 -12.69 32.91
CA LEU A 161 31.90 -13.13 33.02
C LEU A 161 31.00 -12.01 33.57
N CYS A 162 31.44 -11.36 34.65
CA CYS A 162 30.80 -10.18 35.23
C CYS A 162 31.72 -9.49 36.24
N ASP A 163 31.34 -8.25 36.55
CA ASP A 163 31.82 -7.54 37.71
C ASP A 163 30.90 -7.75 38.91
N VAL A 164 31.47 -7.86 40.10
CA VAL A 164 30.74 -7.99 41.36
C VAL A 164 31.11 -6.82 42.27
N ARG A 165 30.11 -6.06 42.72
CA ARG A 165 30.26 -4.94 43.63
C ARG A 165 30.30 -5.44 45.07
N ARG A 166 31.35 -5.08 45.80
CA ARG A 166 31.49 -5.31 47.25
C ARG A 166 31.31 -4.01 48.02
N ARG A 167 30.65 -4.09 49.17
CA ARG A 167 30.41 -2.99 50.12
C ARG A 167 30.83 -3.38 51.55
N PRO A 168 31.06 -2.42 52.46
CA PRO A 168 31.45 -2.70 53.84
C PRO A 168 30.42 -3.55 54.57
N GLY A 169 30.87 -4.60 55.27
CA GLY A 169 30.02 -5.50 56.06
C GLY A 169 29.07 -6.39 55.23
N GLN A 170 29.26 -6.47 53.92
CA GLN A 170 28.43 -7.30 53.05
C GLN A 170 28.65 -8.79 53.32
N THR A 171 27.56 -9.52 53.57
CA THR A 171 27.57 -10.97 53.84
C THR A 171 26.95 -11.80 52.72
N GLN A 172 26.32 -11.15 51.73
CA GLN A 172 25.68 -11.81 50.59
C GLN A 172 25.81 -10.96 49.32
N ILE A 173 25.94 -11.61 48.16
CA ILE A 173 25.89 -10.97 46.84
C ILE A 173 24.45 -10.98 46.35
N LEU A 174 23.95 -9.82 45.90
CA LEU A 174 22.60 -9.67 45.36
C LEU A 174 22.63 -9.33 43.88
N VAL A 175 21.47 -9.40 43.20
CA VAL A 175 21.36 -9.09 41.77
C VAL A 175 21.91 -7.69 41.45
N ALA A 176 21.66 -6.71 42.32
CA ALA A 176 22.12 -5.33 42.15
C ALA A 176 23.64 -5.15 42.30
N ASP A 177 24.35 -6.19 42.76
CA ASP A 177 25.79 -6.20 42.89
C ASP A 177 26.47 -6.81 41.65
N LEU A 178 25.72 -7.52 40.81
CA LEU A 178 26.21 -8.12 39.58
C LEU A 178 26.07 -7.14 38.42
N ASP A 179 27.18 -6.85 37.76
CA ASP A 179 27.22 -6.02 36.57
C ASP A 179 27.81 -6.81 35.39
N THR A 180 26.94 -7.11 34.42
CA THR A 180 27.27 -7.85 33.20
C THR A 180 27.54 -6.96 32.00
N SER A 181 27.57 -5.63 32.16
CA SER A 181 27.78 -4.67 31.06
C SER A 181 29.09 -4.86 30.29
N ARG A 182 30.13 -5.37 30.96
CA ARG A 182 31.45 -5.69 30.37
C ARG A 182 31.66 -7.17 30.09
N ARG A 183 30.63 -8.01 30.22
CA ARG A 183 30.74 -9.45 29.96
C ARG A 183 31.26 -9.67 28.54
N GLN A 184 32.34 -10.42 28.40
CA GLN A 184 32.98 -10.72 27.10
C GLN A 184 32.22 -11.85 26.40
N ALA A 185 30.97 -11.56 26.03
CA ALA A 185 30.11 -12.46 25.29
C ALA A 185 30.63 -12.67 23.85
N PHE A 186 30.37 -13.85 23.31
CA PHE A 186 30.69 -14.19 21.93
C PHE A 186 29.85 -13.36 20.96
N ILE A 187 30.48 -12.78 19.95
CA ILE A 187 29.80 -12.09 18.85
C ILE A 187 30.09 -12.89 17.57
N PHE A 188 29.06 -13.57 17.03
CA PHE A 188 29.19 -14.53 15.92
C PHE A 188 29.74 -13.91 14.63
N ALA A 189 29.54 -12.61 14.44
CA ALA A 189 30.18 -11.77 13.43
C ALA A 189 29.94 -10.31 13.83
N GLN A 190 30.96 -9.45 13.72
CA GLN A 190 30.67 -8.01 13.66
C GLN A 190 29.95 -7.75 12.33
N GLY A 191 29.01 -6.80 12.25
CA GLY A 191 28.28 -6.52 11.00
C GLY A 191 29.19 -6.14 9.81
N THR A 192 30.47 -5.82 10.09
CA THR A 192 31.55 -5.55 9.15
C THR A 192 32.30 -6.79 8.67
N SER A 193 32.14 -7.94 9.34
CA SER A 193 32.83 -9.20 9.01
C SER A 193 32.28 -9.86 7.75
N VAL A 194 31.08 -9.48 7.31
CA VAL A 194 30.49 -9.89 6.02
C VAL A 194 30.34 -8.63 5.17
N ALA A 195 31.21 -8.48 4.18
CA ALA A 195 31.19 -7.36 3.26
C ALA A 195 30.31 -7.68 2.04
N VAL A 196 29.56 -6.67 1.59
CA VAL A 196 28.89 -6.72 0.28
C VAL A 196 29.79 -5.97 -0.71
N THR A 197 30.10 -6.60 -1.84
CA THR A 197 30.84 -5.94 -2.93
C THR A 197 29.97 -4.84 -3.54
N THR A 198 30.26 -3.59 -3.20
CA THR A 198 29.58 -2.42 -3.77
C THR A 198 29.91 -2.29 -5.26
N GLY A 199 28.99 -1.71 -6.03
CA GLY A 199 29.19 -1.47 -7.47
C GLY A 199 28.92 -2.65 -8.41
N THR A 200 28.58 -3.84 -7.89
CA THR A 200 28.05 -4.95 -8.71
C THR A 200 26.54 -4.84 -8.95
N TRP A 201 25.85 -3.97 -8.20
CA TRP A 201 24.40 -3.81 -8.23
C TRP A 201 24.09 -2.56 -9.06
N SER A 202 23.18 -2.68 -10.02
CA SER A 202 22.79 -1.58 -10.91
C SER A 202 21.77 -0.62 -10.30
N ILE A 203 21.12 -1.06 -9.22
CA ILE A 203 20.01 -0.37 -8.57
C ILE A 203 20.42 0.11 -7.18
N LEU A 204 20.79 -0.81 -6.29
CA LEU A 204 21.17 -0.44 -4.93
C LEU A 204 22.60 0.11 -4.95
N GLN A 205 22.79 1.30 -4.38
CA GLN A 205 24.10 1.91 -4.20
C GLN A 205 24.39 2.17 -2.72
N PRO A 206 24.52 1.11 -1.90
CA PRO A 206 24.76 1.28 -0.48
C PRO A 206 26.06 2.07 -0.24
N LEU A 207 25.97 3.07 0.64
CA LEU A 207 27.07 3.99 0.97
C LEU A 207 28.25 3.29 1.67
N ALA A 208 28.03 2.09 2.20
CA ALA A 208 29.06 1.26 2.83
C ALA A 208 28.96 -0.20 2.36
N ALA A 209 30.09 -0.90 2.35
CA ALA A 209 30.19 -2.31 2.01
C ALA A 209 29.73 -3.23 3.15
N THR A 210 28.58 -2.94 3.77
CA THR A 210 28.01 -3.72 4.86
C THR A 210 26.63 -4.25 4.50
N VAL A 211 26.24 -5.36 5.12
CA VAL A 211 24.89 -5.93 4.94
C VAL A 211 23.80 -4.94 5.37
N GLN A 212 24.02 -4.20 6.46
CA GLN A 212 23.05 -3.20 6.94
C GLN A 212 22.82 -2.10 5.92
N ALA A 213 23.89 -1.51 5.37
CA ALA A 213 23.76 -0.45 4.38
C ALA A 213 23.03 -0.93 3.11
N ALA A 214 23.22 -2.20 2.73
CA ALA A 214 22.50 -2.80 1.62
C ALA A 214 20.99 -2.93 1.90
N PHE A 215 20.59 -3.28 3.13
CA PHE A 215 19.18 -3.32 3.51
C PHE A 215 18.57 -1.93 3.63
N ASP A 216 19.30 -0.96 4.21
CA ASP A 216 18.81 0.42 4.32
C ASP A 216 18.55 1.03 2.92
N GLU A 217 19.41 0.71 1.95
CA GLU A 217 19.24 1.12 0.55
C GLU A 217 18.05 0.42 -0.12
N ALA A 218 17.85 -0.88 0.14
CA ALA A 218 16.68 -1.60 -0.36
C ALA A 218 15.38 -0.99 0.19
N ASP A 219 15.35 -0.67 1.49
CA ASP A 219 14.21 -0.03 2.14
C ASP A 219 13.95 1.38 1.59
N ALA A 220 15.01 2.15 1.32
CA ALA A 220 14.89 3.46 0.68
C ALA A 220 14.29 3.34 -0.73
N GLU A 221 14.80 2.42 -1.54
CA GLU A 221 14.34 2.20 -2.91
C GLU A 221 12.87 1.75 -2.96
N LEU A 222 12.45 0.85 -2.07
CA LEU A 222 11.05 0.44 -1.93
C LEU A 222 10.14 1.59 -1.48
N ARG A 223 10.58 2.38 -0.50
CA ARG A 223 9.85 3.55 -0.01
C ARG A 223 9.65 4.58 -1.12
N ASP A 224 10.70 4.85 -1.89
CA ASP A 224 10.66 5.84 -2.97
C ASP A 224 9.80 5.37 -4.15
N HIS A 225 9.76 4.06 -4.42
CA HIS A 225 8.83 3.45 -5.39
C HIS A 225 7.37 3.65 -4.96
N PHE A 226 7.02 3.30 -3.71
CA PHE A 226 5.65 3.41 -3.20
C PHE A 226 5.17 4.85 -2.98
N THR A 227 6.09 5.78 -2.71
CA THR A 227 5.78 7.22 -2.60
C THR A 227 5.88 7.96 -3.93
N ALA A 228 6.15 7.24 -5.03
CA ALA A 228 6.26 7.77 -6.38
C ALA A 228 7.35 8.86 -6.54
N VAL A 229 8.37 8.83 -5.69
CA VAL A 229 9.55 9.71 -5.74
C VAL A 229 10.57 9.18 -6.75
N ALA A 230 10.74 7.86 -6.83
CA ALA A 230 11.61 7.19 -7.78
C ALA A 230 10.90 5.99 -8.45
N ARG A 231 11.44 5.55 -9.59
CA ARG A 231 11.02 4.34 -10.34
C ARG A 231 9.51 4.17 -10.55
N ARG A 232 8.83 5.29 -10.81
CA ARG A 232 7.44 5.31 -11.28
C ARG A 232 7.29 4.48 -12.55
N HIS A 233 6.18 3.74 -12.63
CA HIS A 233 5.81 3.05 -13.86
C HIS A 233 5.26 4.06 -14.87
N ALA A 234 5.72 3.98 -16.12
CA ALA A 234 5.04 4.66 -17.21
C ALA A 234 3.61 4.10 -17.33
N ALA A 235 2.64 4.92 -17.70
CA ALA A 235 1.24 4.48 -17.84
C ALA A 235 1.07 3.35 -18.89
N THR A 236 1.98 3.25 -19.86
CA THR A 236 2.07 2.13 -20.81
C THR A 236 2.45 0.80 -20.18
N ALA A 237 3.06 0.81 -19.00
CA ALA A 237 3.49 -0.37 -18.25
C ALA A 237 2.51 -0.74 -17.12
N ILE A 238 1.39 -0.03 -17.00
CA ILE A 238 0.33 -0.34 -16.04
C ILE A 238 -0.77 -1.06 -16.82
N ASP A 239 -0.89 -2.36 -16.58
CA ASP A 239 -1.94 -3.18 -17.18
C ASP A 239 -3.31 -2.63 -16.81
N TYR A 240 -4.19 -2.63 -17.80
CA TYR A 240 -5.58 -2.25 -17.66
C TYR A 240 -6.43 -3.35 -18.26
N ALA A 241 -7.37 -3.88 -17.49
CA ALA A 241 -8.29 -4.88 -17.98
C ALA A 241 -9.33 -4.19 -18.88
N PRO A 242 -9.43 -4.57 -20.18
CA PRO A 242 -10.45 -4.02 -21.06
C PRO A 242 -11.84 -4.14 -20.44
N HIS A 243 -12.62 -3.06 -20.49
CA HIS A 243 -13.96 -3.05 -19.92
C HIS A 243 -14.95 -2.23 -20.75
N GLY A 244 -16.12 -2.83 -20.99
CA GLY A 244 -17.15 -2.22 -21.80
C GLY A 244 -16.66 -1.93 -23.21
N PHE A 245 -16.45 -0.66 -23.52
CA PHE A 245 -16.03 -0.19 -24.85
C PHE A 245 -14.56 0.18 -24.93
N VAL A 246 -13.86 0.26 -23.80
CA VAL A 246 -12.42 0.51 -23.78
C VAL A 246 -11.73 -0.85 -23.90
N GLY A 247 -11.24 -1.15 -25.10
CA GLY A 247 -10.57 -2.38 -25.50
C GLY A 247 -9.07 -2.42 -25.19
N ALA A 248 -8.46 -1.28 -24.88
CA ALA A 248 -7.03 -1.14 -24.61
C ALA A 248 -6.57 -1.95 -23.38
N GLY A 249 -5.32 -2.43 -23.42
CA GLY A 249 -4.72 -3.29 -22.39
C GLY A 249 -3.82 -2.57 -21.38
N ASN A 250 -3.60 -1.26 -21.50
CA ASN A 250 -2.82 -0.47 -20.54
C ASN A 250 -3.46 0.89 -20.29
N VAL A 251 -3.12 1.52 -19.18
CA VAL A 251 -3.75 2.78 -18.72
C VAL A 251 -3.62 3.91 -19.74
N GLN A 252 -2.46 4.06 -20.39
CA GLN A 252 -2.30 5.14 -21.37
C GLN A 252 -3.24 4.95 -22.57
N ALA A 253 -3.19 3.76 -23.18
CA ALA A 253 -4.02 3.46 -24.34
C ALA A 253 -5.53 3.48 -24.02
N ALA A 254 -5.92 3.11 -22.79
CA ALA A 254 -7.31 3.20 -22.34
C ALA A 254 -7.82 4.64 -22.23
N VAL A 255 -6.98 5.56 -21.76
CA VAL A 255 -7.30 6.99 -21.73
C VAL A 255 -7.36 7.58 -23.13
N ASP A 256 -6.40 7.24 -23.99
CA ASP A 256 -6.38 7.68 -25.38
C ASP A 256 -7.63 7.19 -26.14
N GLU A 257 -7.99 5.91 -25.99
CA GLU A 257 -9.19 5.32 -26.59
C GLU A 257 -10.47 5.99 -26.08
N LEU A 258 -10.59 6.26 -24.78
CA LEU A 258 -11.73 6.98 -24.23
C LEU A 258 -11.86 8.39 -24.83
N ILE A 259 -10.75 9.11 -24.99
CA ILE A 259 -10.72 10.47 -25.56
C ILE A 259 -11.13 10.42 -27.03
N ASP A 260 -10.54 9.51 -27.81
CA ASP A 260 -10.83 9.34 -29.23
C ASP A 260 -12.31 8.96 -29.45
N ASP A 261 -12.82 8.03 -28.63
CA ASP A 261 -14.20 7.60 -28.66
C ASP A 261 -15.18 8.72 -28.28
N LEU A 262 -14.84 9.57 -27.30
CA LEU A 262 -15.68 10.71 -26.95
C LEU A 262 -15.62 11.83 -28.00
N ALA A 263 -14.49 12.01 -28.68
CA ALA A 263 -14.27 13.07 -29.64
C ALA A 263 -14.89 12.79 -31.02
N THR A 264 -15.14 11.52 -31.36
CA THR A 264 -15.68 11.15 -32.67
C THR A 264 -17.18 11.41 -32.80
N GLY A 265 -17.55 12.14 -33.86
CA GLY A 265 -18.94 12.42 -34.24
C GLY A 265 -19.45 11.58 -35.41
N ALA A 266 -18.69 10.55 -35.83
CA ALA A 266 -19.08 9.69 -36.95
C ALA A 266 -20.30 8.83 -36.57
N VAL A 267 -21.24 8.65 -37.51
CA VAL A 267 -22.43 7.81 -37.32
C VAL A 267 -22.00 6.39 -36.95
N GLY A 268 -22.58 5.84 -35.87
CA GLY A 268 -22.26 4.50 -35.37
C GLY A 268 -21.02 4.39 -34.47
N SER A 269 -20.35 5.50 -34.15
CA SER A 269 -19.22 5.52 -33.21
C SER A 269 -19.67 5.61 -31.73
N SER A 270 -18.77 5.25 -30.80
CA SER A 270 -19.01 5.34 -29.35
C SER A 270 -19.45 6.74 -28.91
N GLY A 271 -18.80 7.80 -29.41
CA GLY A 271 -19.13 9.19 -29.09
C GLY A 271 -20.52 9.60 -29.58
N ALA A 272 -20.87 9.22 -30.81
CA ALA A 272 -22.17 9.50 -31.39
C ALA A 272 -23.34 8.69 -30.78
N SER A 273 -23.06 7.54 -30.15
CA SER A 273 -24.08 6.67 -29.54
C SER A 273 -24.26 6.87 -28.03
N ARG A 274 -23.32 7.53 -27.33
CA ARG A 274 -23.31 7.63 -25.86
C ARG A 274 -23.41 9.07 -25.34
N VAL A 275 -22.96 10.06 -26.12
CA VAL A 275 -23.12 11.50 -25.85
C VAL A 275 -23.84 12.19 -27.02
N GLY A 276 -23.66 11.68 -28.23
CA GLY A 276 -24.54 11.95 -29.37
C GLY A 276 -25.86 11.20 -29.28
N VAL A 277 -26.83 11.66 -30.06
CA VAL A 277 -28.11 11.01 -30.33
C VAL A 277 -28.06 10.50 -31.76
N ASP A 278 -28.44 9.25 -31.95
CA ASP A 278 -28.55 8.64 -33.27
C ASP A 278 -29.61 9.37 -34.13
N ALA A 279 -29.56 9.13 -35.44
CA ALA A 279 -30.54 9.69 -36.35
C ALA A 279 -31.95 9.17 -36.03
N ALA A 280 -32.91 10.08 -35.89
CA ALA A 280 -34.32 9.75 -35.78
C ALA A 280 -35.00 10.00 -37.12
N ALA A 281 -35.40 8.92 -37.79
CA ALA A 281 -36.15 9.01 -39.03
C ALA A 281 -37.56 9.58 -38.77
N GLY A 282 -38.02 10.46 -39.65
CA GLY A 282 -39.34 11.07 -39.56
C GLY A 282 -39.72 11.78 -40.86
N ALA A 283 -41.02 11.94 -41.10
CA ALA A 283 -41.58 12.71 -42.21
C ALA A 283 -42.67 13.65 -41.66
N PRO A 284 -42.69 14.95 -42.03
CA PRO A 284 -41.83 15.59 -43.02
C PRO A 284 -40.40 15.90 -42.52
N ASN A 285 -40.18 15.88 -41.21
CA ASN A 285 -38.90 16.27 -40.62
C ASN A 285 -38.16 15.05 -40.03
N ALA A 286 -36.92 14.84 -40.46
CA ALA A 286 -36.00 13.87 -39.87
C ALA A 286 -34.93 14.59 -39.03
N LEU A 287 -34.46 13.95 -37.96
CA LEU A 287 -33.34 14.43 -37.16
C LEU A 287 -32.10 13.61 -37.51
N PRO A 288 -31.07 14.19 -38.18
CA PRO A 288 -29.80 13.49 -38.39
C PRO A 288 -29.11 13.18 -37.06
N ALA A 289 -28.20 12.20 -37.08
CA ALA A 289 -27.33 11.91 -35.95
C ALA A 289 -26.49 13.14 -35.59
N GLY A 290 -26.27 13.37 -34.30
CA GLY A 290 -25.52 14.53 -33.82
C GLY A 290 -25.59 14.66 -32.31
N SER A 291 -25.23 15.81 -31.73
CA SER A 291 -25.40 16.03 -30.29
C SER A 291 -26.86 16.30 -29.93
N VAL A 292 -27.22 16.06 -28.67
CA VAL A 292 -28.53 16.45 -28.10
C VAL A 292 -28.84 17.93 -28.38
N LYS A 293 -27.83 18.81 -28.28
CA LYS A 293 -27.97 20.25 -28.56
C LYS A 293 -28.33 20.51 -30.03
N ASN A 294 -27.69 19.82 -30.98
CA ASN A 294 -27.94 20.00 -32.41
C ASN A 294 -29.35 19.52 -32.80
N GLN A 295 -29.78 18.35 -32.30
CA GLN A 295 -31.13 17.87 -32.55
C GLN A 295 -32.20 18.75 -31.88
N LEU A 296 -31.94 19.28 -30.67
CA LEU A 296 -32.85 20.23 -30.02
C LEU A 296 -32.95 21.56 -30.80
N ALA A 297 -31.83 22.05 -31.33
CA ALA A 297 -31.82 23.24 -32.19
C ALA A 297 -32.60 23.02 -33.50
N GLN A 298 -32.48 21.83 -34.10
CA GLN A 298 -33.26 21.45 -35.28
C GLN A 298 -34.76 21.33 -34.98
N LEU A 299 -35.13 20.68 -33.87
CA LEU A 299 -36.52 20.60 -33.43
C LEU A 299 -37.12 21.99 -33.18
N LEU A 300 -36.36 22.87 -32.52
CA LEU A 300 -36.76 24.26 -32.33
C LEU A 300 -36.92 25.01 -33.66
N GLY A 301 -36.02 24.77 -34.62
CA GLY A 301 -36.13 25.30 -35.98
C GLY A 301 -37.41 24.84 -36.70
N PHE A 302 -37.75 23.55 -36.60
CA PHE A 302 -38.99 23.00 -37.15
C PHE A 302 -40.23 23.63 -36.51
N LEU A 303 -40.23 23.77 -35.18
CA LEU A 303 -41.32 24.42 -34.45
C LEU A 303 -41.47 25.89 -34.85
N ASN A 304 -40.38 26.65 -34.89
CA ASN A 304 -40.39 28.06 -35.30
C ASN A 304 -40.90 28.24 -36.75
N THR A 305 -40.51 27.33 -37.65
CA THR A 305 -40.98 27.33 -39.04
C THR A 305 -42.48 27.00 -39.11
N HIS A 306 -42.95 25.99 -38.39
CA HIS A 306 -44.37 25.61 -38.35
C HIS A 306 -45.27 26.75 -37.84
N VAL A 307 -44.83 27.49 -36.81
CA VAL A 307 -45.61 28.60 -36.24
C VAL A 307 -45.65 29.83 -37.15
N SER A 308 -44.63 30.05 -37.97
CA SER A 308 -44.49 31.28 -38.77
C SER A 308 -44.84 31.14 -40.26
N ALA A 309 -45.00 29.92 -40.78
CA ALA A 309 -45.21 29.67 -42.20
C ALA A 309 -46.63 29.18 -42.55
N PRO A 310 -47.24 29.64 -43.67
CA PRO A 310 -48.49 29.06 -44.20
C PRO A 310 -48.30 27.63 -44.75
N THR A 311 -47.09 27.27 -45.16
CA THR A 311 -46.74 25.90 -45.58
C THR A 311 -46.66 24.99 -44.36
N GLY A 312 -47.48 23.94 -44.35
CA GLY A 312 -47.69 23.08 -43.18
C GLY A 312 -48.85 23.53 -42.29
N ALA A 313 -49.60 24.56 -42.68
CA ALA A 313 -50.84 24.92 -42.01
C ALA A 313 -51.80 23.72 -41.99
N HIS A 314 -52.55 23.62 -40.89
CA HIS A 314 -53.55 22.57 -40.74
C HIS A 314 -54.65 22.76 -41.79
N ASN A 315 -55.10 21.66 -42.40
CA ASN A 315 -56.29 21.69 -43.26
C ASN A 315 -57.46 22.29 -42.47
N ALA A 316 -58.25 23.19 -43.04
CA ALA A 316 -59.38 23.82 -42.38
C ALA A 316 -60.38 22.80 -41.78
N ALA A 317 -60.50 21.60 -42.36
CA ALA A 317 -61.30 20.52 -41.79
C ALA A 317 -60.74 19.96 -40.46
N ALA A 318 -59.43 20.09 -40.24
CA ALA A 318 -58.74 19.65 -39.03
C ALA A 318 -58.67 20.73 -37.93
N ILE A 319 -59.07 21.97 -38.24
CA ILE A 319 -59.13 23.06 -37.27
C ILE A 319 -60.53 23.06 -36.66
N ALA A 320 -60.63 22.60 -35.41
CA ALA A 320 -61.89 22.58 -34.67
C ALA A 320 -62.44 24.00 -34.49
N ALA A 321 -63.76 24.13 -34.63
CA ALA A 321 -64.50 25.37 -34.42
C ALA A 321 -65.72 25.08 -33.56
N THR A 322 -66.05 25.97 -32.62
CA THR A 322 -67.26 25.82 -31.80
C THR A 322 -68.47 26.31 -32.61
N PRO A 323 -69.59 25.54 -32.65
CA PRO A 323 -70.84 26.02 -33.22
C PRO A 323 -71.28 27.35 -32.60
N HIS A 324 -71.84 28.25 -33.40
CA HIS A 324 -72.28 29.57 -32.94
C HIS A 324 -73.52 30.06 -33.68
N ASN A 325 -74.58 30.36 -32.92
CA ASN A 325 -75.89 30.79 -33.43
C ASN A 325 -76.44 29.85 -34.52
N ASN A 326 -76.46 30.32 -35.76
CA ASN A 326 -77.01 29.62 -36.91
C ASN A 326 -75.96 28.81 -37.69
N VAL A 327 -74.72 28.74 -37.20
CA VAL A 327 -73.63 27.96 -37.80
C VAL A 327 -73.34 26.78 -36.88
N ALA A 328 -73.73 25.58 -37.31
CA ALA A 328 -73.63 24.32 -36.59
C ALA A 328 -72.32 23.55 -36.84
N GLY A 329 -71.56 23.90 -37.88
CA GLY A 329 -70.30 23.24 -38.23
C GLY A 329 -69.30 23.23 -37.05
N THR A 330 -68.58 22.12 -36.89
CA THR A 330 -67.62 21.91 -35.77
C THR A 330 -66.15 22.03 -36.18
N ASN A 331 -65.88 22.42 -37.42
CA ASN A 331 -64.56 22.77 -37.93
C ASN A 331 -64.64 23.92 -38.93
N VAL A 332 -63.52 24.60 -39.17
CA VAL A 332 -63.48 25.81 -40.00
C VAL A 332 -64.01 25.55 -41.41
N GLN A 333 -63.68 24.41 -42.03
CA GLN A 333 -64.17 24.09 -43.36
C GLN A 333 -65.70 23.92 -43.39
N ALA A 334 -66.26 23.15 -42.45
CA ALA A 334 -67.69 22.88 -42.36
C ALA A 334 -68.48 24.18 -42.11
N GLN A 335 -68.00 25.03 -41.20
CA GLN A 335 -68.64 26.33 -40.95
C GLN A 335 -68.61 27.24 -42.19
N LEU A 336 -67.50 27.30 -42.93
CA LEU A 336 -67.44 28.10 -44.17
C LEU A 336 -68.37 27.55 -45.25
N GLN A 337 -68.44 26.23 -45.40
CA GLN A 337 -69.34 25.57 -46.35
C GLN A 337 -70.82 25.81 -45.98
N GLU A 338 -71.15 25.74 -44.69
CA GLU A 338 -72.47 26.06 -44.17
C GLU A 338 -72.85 27.51 -44.43
N ILE A 339 -71.98 28.48 -44.09
CA ILE A 339 -72.21 29.91 -44.35
C ILE A 339 -72.45 30.18 -45.83
N VAL A 340 -71.65 29.58 -46.72
CA VAL A 340 -71.82 29.74 -48.17
C VAL A 340 -73.15 29.14 -48.64
N THR A 341 -73.52 27.96 -48.12
CA THR A 341 -74.78 27.29 -48.45
C THR A 341 -75.97 28.13 -47.99
N ASP A 342 -75.91 28.62 -46.76
CA ASP A 342 -76.92 29.49 -46.18
C ASP A 342 -77.06 30.77 -47.00
N LEU A 343 -75.97 31.44 -47.35
CA LEU A 343 -76.01 32.69 -48.12
C LEU A 343 -76.68 32.53 -49.51
N VAL A 344 -76.58 31.36 -50.13
CA VAL A 344 -77.16 31.07 -51.46
C VAL A 344 -78.60 30.57 -51.36
N ALA A 345 -79.05 30.11 -50.19
CA ALA A 345 -80.39 29.56 -50.03
C ALA A 345 -81.49 30.64 -50.11
N THR A 346 -82.35 30.55 -51.12
CA THR A 346 -83.44 31.52 -51.38
C THR A 346 -84.85 30.98 -51.07
N GLY A 347 -84.96 29.78 -50.48
CA GLY A 347 -86.24 29.21 -50.08
C GLY A 347 -86.82 29.89 -48.84
N ALA A 348 -88.15 29.95 -48.73
CA ALA A 348 -88.82 30.52 -47.55
C ALA A 348 -88.34 29.82 -46.25
N ALA A 349 -88.15 30.60 -45.19
CA ALA A 349 -87.58 30.16 -43.89
C ALA A 349 -86.14 29.60 -43.91
N SER A 350 -85.42 29.63 -45.04
CA SER A 350 -83.98 29.30 -45.05
C SER A 350 -83.15 30.45 -44.45
N PRO A 351 -82.02 30.18 -43.77
CA PRO A 351 -81.19 31.23 -43.17
C PRO A 351 -80.78 32.33 -44.17
N GLY A 352 -80.46 31.98 -45.42
CA GLY A 352 -80.18 32.95 -46.48
C GLY A 352 -81.31 33.94 -46.75
N ALA A 353 -82.53 33.44 -46.96
CA ALA A 353 -83.71 34.27 -47.22
C ALA A 353 -84.16 35.07 -45.98
N GLY A 354 -84.00 34.51 -44.78
CA GLY A 354 -84.40 35.15 -43.51
C GLY A 354 -83.39 36.13 -42.91
N LEU A 355 -82.09 35.96 -43.19
CA LEU A 355 -81.01 36.78 -42.59
C LEU A 355 -80.34 37.75 -43.58
N VAL A 356 -80.34 37.46 -44.88
CA VAL A 356 -79.66 38.28 -45.92
C VAL A 356 -80.59 38.66 -47.09
N GLY A 357 -81.54 37.78 -47.42
CA GLY A 357 -82.54 37.96 -48.47
C GLY A 357 -83.83 38.64 -48.00
N VAL A 358 -84.90 38.43 -48.77
CA VAL A 358 -86.25 38.82 -48.40
C VAL A 358 -87.09 37.56 -48.39
N ASP A 359 -87.64 37.20 -47.24
CA ASP A 359 -88.61 36.11 -47.14
C ASP A 359 -89.94 36.48 -47.84
N ALA A 360 -90.82 35.51 -48.06
CA ALA A 360 -92.09 35.76 -48.74
C ALA A 360 -92.95 36.76 -47.95
N ILE A 361 -93.30 37.87 -48.58
CA ILE A 361 -94.21 38.88 -48.03
C ILE A 361 -95.54 38.74 -48.78
N ALA A 362 -96.52 38.12 -48.12
CA ALA A 362 -97.86 37.94 -48.68
C ALA A 362 -98.65 39.24 -48.68
N GLY A 363 -99.43 39.50 -49.73
CA GLY A 363 -100.30 40.69 -49.83
C GLY A 363 -100.90 40.90 -51.23
N ALA A 364 -101.95 41.70 -51.34
CA ALA A 364 -102.58 42.11 -52.60
C ALA A 364 -102.51 43.64 -52.75
N PRO A 365 -102.32 44.20 -53.97
CA PRO A 365 -102.30 43.50 -55.26
C PRO A 365 -100.95 42.83 -55.63
N THR A 366 -99.86 43.08 -54.90
CA THR A 366 -98.53 42.53 -55.22
C THR A 366 -97.95 41.77 -54.04
N ALA A 367 -97.86 40.45 -54.16
CA ALA A 367 -97.11 39.60 -53.23
C ALA A 367 -95.63 39.53 -53.65
N ILE A 368 -94.72 39.56 -52.67
CA ILE A 368 -93.29 39.32 -52.90
C ILE A 368 -92.99 37.89 -52.50
N THR A 369 -92.51 37.10 -53.44
CA THR A 369 -92.03 35.74 -53.15
C THR A 369 -90.70 35.80 -52.41
N ALA A 370 -90.43 34.80 -51.57
CA ALA A 370 -89.10 34.64 -50.95
C ALA A 370 -88.02 34.63 -52.04
N GLY A 371 -86.91 35.31 -51.79
CA GLY A 371 -85.85 35.44 -52.76
C GLY A 371 -84.78 36.44 -52.36
N THR A 372 -84.04 36.92 -53.36
CA THR A 372 -83.05 37.98 -53.13
C THR A 372 -83.75 39.33 -52.92
N LEU A 373 -83.14 40.22 -52.14
CA LEU A 373 -83.61 41.60 -51.99
C LEU A 373 -83.80 42.28 -53.36
N ARG A 374 -82.94 42.00 -54.34
CA ARG A 374 -83.07 42.51 -55.70
C ARG A 374 -84.34 42.00 -56.39
N ALA A 375 -84.64 40.70 -56.31
CA ALA A 375 -85.85 40.13 -56.91
C ALA A 375 -87.10 40.73 -56.26
N ALA A 376 -87.10 40.87 -54.93
CA ALA A 376 -88.16 41.54 -54.19
C ALA A 376 -88.37 42.99 -54.67
N LEU A 377 -87.29 43.75 -54.83
CA LEU A 377 -87.32 45.12 -55.34
C LEU A 377 -87.83 45.20 -56.79
N VAL A 378 -87.46 44.26 -57.66
CA VAL A 378 -87.96 44.20 -59.05
C VAL A 378 -89.45 43.89 -59.08
N THR A 379 -89.93 42.95 -58.28
CA THR A 379 -91.36 42.63 -58.16
C THR A 379 -92.14 43.83 -57.64
N LEU A 380 -91.62 44.50 -56.61
CA LEU A 380 -92.23 45.71 -56.08
C LEU A 380 -92.26 46.84 -57.11
N LEU A 381 -91.16 47.06 -57.85
CA LEU A 381 -91.08 48.05 -58.92
C LEU A 381 -92.03 47.72 -60.07
N GLY A 382 -92.17 46.45 -60.44
CA GLY A 382 -93.13 45.99 -61.44
C GLY A 382 -94.57 46.24 -61.01
N GLY A 383 -94.90 45.93 -59.74
CA GLY A 383 -96.19 46.26 -59.15
C GLY A 383 -96.48 47.76 -59.15
N LEU A 384 -95.50 48.58 -58.76
CA LEU A 384 -95.59 50.04 -58.78
C LEU A 384 -95.79 50.58 -60.21
N ASN A 385 -94.98 50.14 -61.18
CA ASN A 385 -95.11 50.58 -62.58
C ASN A 385 -96.45 50.15 -63.20
N GLY A 386 -96.92 48.95 -62.88
CA GLY A 386 -98.23 48.46 -63.32
C GLY A 386 -99.40 49.27 -62.73
N HIS A 387 -99.24 49.80 -61.51
CA HIS A 387 -100.21 50.71 -60.91
C HIS A 387 -100.19 52.10 -61.59
N VAL A 388 -99.00 52.66 -61.84
CA VAL A 388 -98.83 53.98 -62.48
C VAL A 388 -99.36 54.00 -63.92
N ASN A 389 -99.25 52.90 -64.67
CA ASN A 389 -99.70 52.83 -66.07
C ASN A 389 -101.21 52.51 -66.25
N GLN A 390 -101.97 52.33 -65.16
CA GLN A 390 -103.43 52.12 -65.18
C GLN A 390 -104.22 53.35 -64.70
N ALA A 391 -103.56 54.50 -64.54
CA ALA A 391 -104.15 55.82 -64.32
C ALA A 391 -103.89 56.70 -65.55
#